data_AF-A0A933BCY8-F1
#
_entry.id   AF-A0A933BCY8-F1
#
_cell.length_a   1.000
_cell.length_b   1.000
_cell.length_c   1.000
_cell.angle_alpha   90.00
_cell.angle_beta   90.00
_cell.angle_gamma   90.00
#
_symmetry.space_group_name_H-M   'P 1'
#
loop_
_entity.id
_entity.type
_entity.pdbx_description
1 polymer ?
#
loop_
_entity_poly.entity_id
_entity_poly.type
_entity_poly.pdbx_seq_one_letter_code
_entity_poly.pdbx_strand_id
1 'polypeptide(L)'
;MKALTDPGPWKFPLLTLIAALILLRGRRGAIALVALVLTIAMSDQLSSRVLKPIVRRPRPSVELSDTRPLFGVRGTYSLPSVHATNFFAAAPLLGTVFPQGAAAFYGLAGLVSLSRVYVGDHYPSDVVAGGILGLLIGFLGRKAYFRAERTILRRPRGAHPEPRSVPGEAAPSGGP
;
A
#
# COMPACT_ATOMS: atom_id res chain seq x y z
N MET A 1 -13.92 -24.29 8.70
CA MET A 1 -13.26 -23.20 9.46
C MET A 1 -11.72 -23.20 9.38
N LYS A 2 -11.05 -24.31 9.03
CA LYS A 2 -9.57 -24.37 8.88
C LYS A 2 -8.98 -23.43 7.80
N ALA A 3 -9.70 -23.14 6.73
CA ALA A 3 -9.19 -22.32 5.62
C ALA A 3 -8.94 -20.83 5.97
N LEU A 4 -9.57 -20.31 7.04
CA LEU A 4 -9.36 -18.93 7.49
C LEU A 4 -8.19 -18.80 8.49
N THR A 5 -7.80 -19.91 9.12
CA THR A 5 -6.78 -19.97 10.18
C THR A 5 -5.45 -20.55 9.70
N ASP A 6 -5.45 -21.33 8.62
CA ASP A 6 -4.24 -21.78 7.97
C ASP A 6 -3.60 -20.59 7.21
N PRO A 7 -2.34 -20.22 7.44
CA PRO A 7 -1.66 -19.18 6.66
C PRO A 7 -1.52 -19.56 5.17
N GLY A 8 -1.71 -20.84 4.82
CA GLY A 8 -1.58 -21.38 3.47
C GLY A 8 -2.36 -20.64 2.38
N PRO A 9 -3.65 -20.31 2.52
CA PRO A 9 -4.43 -19.69 1.45
C PRO A 9 -4.12 -18.20 1.22
N TRP A 10 -3.63 -17.49 2.24
CA TRP A 10 -3.33 -16.05 2.14
C TRP A 10 -2.12 -15.73 1.26
N LYS A 11 -1.27 -16.74 0.97
CA LYS A 11 -0.18 -16.59 0.01
C LYS A 11 -0.68 -16.40 -1.42
N PHE A 12 -1.84 -16.94 -1.79
CA PHE A 12 -2.33 -16.83 -3.18
C PHE A 12 -2.74 -15.39 -3.53
N PRO A 13 -3.56 -14.66 -2.75
CA PRO A 13 -3.83 -13.24 -3.01
C PRO A 13 -2.57 -12.38 -3.06
N LEU A 14 -1.61 -12.64 -2.16
CA LEU A 14 -0.34 -11.92 -2.11
C LEU A 14 0.50 -12.16 -3.38
N LEU A 15 0.68 -13.43 -3.77
CA LEU A 15 1.41 -13.80 -4.98
C LEU A 15 0.73 -13.25 -6.22
N THR A 16 -0.61 -13.28 -6.30
CA THR A 16 -1.37 -12.69 -7.39
C THR A 16 -1.17 -11.18 -7.46
N LEU A 17 -1.16 -10.47 -6.32
CA LEU A 17 -0.89 -9.03 -6.30
C LEU A 17 0.53 -8.72 -6.76
N ILE A 18 1.53 -9.47 -6.28
CA ILE A 18 2.93 -9.32 -6.70
C ILE A 18 3.05 -9.58 -8.21
N ALA A 19 2.48 -10.67 -8.70
CA ALA A 19 2.47 -11.00 -10.12
C ALA A 19 1.78 -9.91 -10.94
N ALA A 20 0.63 -9.40 -10.50
CA ALA A 20 -0.06 -8.30 -11.17
C ALA A 20 0.79 -7.02 -11.22
N LEU A 21 1.48 -6.68 -10.12
CA LEU A 21 2.40 -5.54 -10.09
C LEU A 21 3.53 -5.73 -11.12
N ILE A 22 4.22 -6.87 -11.09
CA ILE A 22 5.37 -7.09 -11.97
C ILE A 22 4.97 -7.27 -13.44
N LEU A 23 3.96 -8.11 -13.72
CA LEU A 23 3.58 -8.47 -15.08
C LEU A 23 2.78 -7.37 -15.79
N LEU A 24 1.88 -6.66 -15.09
CA LEU A 24 1.02 -5.64 -15.72
C LEU A 24 1.61 -4.23 -15.70
N ARG A 25 2.60 -3.97 -14.83
CA ARG A 25 3.17 -2.63 -14.62
C ARG A 25 4.70 -2.57 -14.74
N GLY A 26 5.38 -3.70 -14.93
CA GLY A 26 6.82 -3.76 -15.18
C GLY A 26 7.65 -3.02 -14.13
N ARG A 27 8.56 -2.14 -14.58
CA ARG A 27 9.43 -1.35 -13.67
C ARG A 27 8.64 -0.47 -12.70
N ARG A 28 7.51 0.11 -13.13
CA ARG A 28 6.63 0.89 -12.23
C ARG A 28 6.05 0.00 -11.14
N GLY A 29 5.65 -1.22 -11.50
CA GLY A 29 5.17 -2.23 -10.56
C GLY A 29 6.23 -2.67 -9.54
N ALA A 30 7.49 -2.84 -9.97
CA ALA A 30 8.59 -3.17 -9.05
C ALA A 30 8.85 -2.04 -8.04
N ILE A 31 8.87 -0.78 -8.48
CA ILE A 31 9.01 0.39 -7.59
C ILE A 31 7.83 0.46 -6.62
N ALA A 32 6.61 0.22 -7.11
CA ALA A 32 5.42 0.16 -6.28
C ALA A 32 5.49 -0.95 -5.23
N LEU A 33 5.97 -2.14 -5.58
CA LEU A 33 6.12 -3.25 -4.64
C LEU A 33 7.08 -2.89 -3.50
N VAL A 34 8.24 -2.32 -3.83
CA VAL A 34 9.22 -1.88 -2.80
C VAL A 34 8.60 -0.80 -1.91
N ALA A 35 7.96 0.21 -2.51
CA ALA A 35 7.30 1.26 -1.75
C ALA A 35 6.16 0.73 -0.86
N LEU A 36 5.40 -0.25 -1.35
CA LEU A 36 4.32 -0.92 -0.58
C LEU A 36 4.88 -1.67 0.62
N VAL A 37 5.94 -2.48 0.44
CA VAL A 37 6.59 -3.22 1.53
C VAL A 37 7.10 -2.27 2.60
N LEU A 38 7.78 -1.20 2.20
CA LEU A 38 8.27 -0.18 3.14
C LEU A 38 7.15 0.54 3.87
N THR A 39 6.06 0.85 3.15
CA THR A 39 4.87 1.51 3.73
C THR A 39 4.20 0.62 4.78
N ILE A 40 3.99 -0.67 4.48
CA ILE A 40 3.38 -1.63 5.40
C ILE A 40 4.31 -1.91 6.60
N ALA A 41 5.62 -2.03 6.36
CA ALA A 41 6.59 -2.21 7.44
C ALA A 41 6.59 -0.99 8.38
N MET A 42 6.61 0.22 7.84
CA MET A 42 6.52 1.45 8.64
C MET A 42 5.21 1.51 9.43
N SER A 43 4.09 1.17 8.81
CA SER A 43 2.77 1.22 9.45
C SER A 43 2.64 0.20 10.57
N ASP A 44 3.17 -1.02 10.38
CA ASP A 44 3.20 -2.06 11.40
C ASP A 44 4.07 -1.67 12.58
N GLN A 45 5.30 -1.20 12.33
CA GLN A 45 6.25 -0.86 13.39
C GLN A 45 5.78 0.34 14.21
N LEU A 46 5.27 1.38 13.55
CA LEU A 46 4.75 2.56 14.25
C LEU A 46 3.54 2.19 15.12
N SER A 47 2.63 1.37 14.59
CA SER A 47 1.44 0.92 15.34
C SER A 47 1.83 0.02 16.52
N SER A 48 2.62 -1.02 16.25
CA SER A 48 2.88 -2.12 17.18
C SER A 48 3.94 -1.78 18.24
N ARG A 49 5.01 -1.10 17.84
CA ARG A 49 6.17 -0.86 18.73
C ARG A 49 6.19 0.53 19.36
N VAL A 50 5.48 1.50 18.77
CA VAL A 50 5.49 2.88 19.26
C VAL A 50 4.15 3.23 19.88
N LEU A 51 3.07 3.22 19.11
CA LEU A 51 1.78 3.73 19.58
C LEU A 51 1.11 2.81 20.61
N LYS A 52 1.10 1.51 20.37
CA LYS A 52 0.51 0.54 21.31
C LYS A 52 1.12 0.60 22.72
N PRO A 53 2.45 0.58 22.90
CA PRO A 53 3.06 0.70 24.22
C PRO A 53 2.88 2.06 24.90
N ILE A 54 2.58 3.13 24.13
CA ILE A 54 2.31 4.47 24.67
C ILE A 54 0.87 4.54 25.19
N VAL A 55 -0.11 4.14 24.37
CA VAL A 55 -1.54 4.27 24.74
C VAL A 55 -1.96 3.20 25.73
N ARG A 56 -1.45 1.97 25.57
CA ARG A 56 -1.72 0.81 26.43
C ARG A 56 -3.21 0.48 26.61
N ARG A 57 -4.04 0.79 25.62
CA ARG A 57 -5.48 0.52 25.70
C ARG A 57 -5.74 -1.00 25.77
N PRO A 58 -6.51 -1.49 26.77
CA PRO A 58 -6.91 -2.89 26.82
C PRO A 58 -7.82 -3.25 25.64
N ARG A 59 -7.90 -4.55 25.31
CA ARG A 59 -8.77 -5.06 24.24
C ARG A 59 -10.18 -5.32 24.76
N PRO A 60 -11.22 -5.22 23.89
CA PRO A 60 -12.57 -5.61 24.28
C PRO A 60 -12.61 -7.03 24.85
N SER A 61 -11.87 -7.96 24.22
CA SER A 61 -11.72 -9.37 24.64
C SER A 61 -11.16 -9.59 26.06
N VAL A 62 -10.57 -8.56 26.67
CA VAL A 62 -9.98 -8.62 28.02
C VAL A 62 -10.86 -7.91 29.04
N GLU A 63 -11.51 -6.81 28.63
CA GLU A 63 -12.19 -5.88 29.53
C GLU A 63 -13.71 -6.12 29.58
N LEU A 64 -14.33 -6.58 28.49
CA LEU A 64 -15.77 -6.82 28.44
C LEU A 64 -16.06 -8.32 28.65
N SER A 65 -16.75 -8.62 29.76
CA SER A 65 -17.23 -9.97 30.11
C SER A 65 -18.12 -10.62 29.05
N ASP A 66 -18.82 -9.79 28.26
CA ASP A 66 -19.78 -10.24 27.26
C ASP A 66 -19.17 -10.46 25.88
N THR A 67 -17.86 -10.21 25.73
CA THR A 67 -17.18 -10.51 24.47
C THR A 67 -16.82 -11.99 24.38
N ARG A 68 -17.26 -12.65 23.30
CA ARG A 68 -16.87 -14.01 22.94
C ARG A 68 -15.85 -13.95 21.81
N PRO A 69 -14.54 -13.75 22.09
CA PRO A 69 -13.54 -13.61 21.04
C PRO A 69 -13.46 -14.90 20.22
N LEU A 70 -13.73 -14.79 18.92
CA LEU A 70 -13.80 -15.93 17.99
C LEU A 70 -12.47 -16.70 17.84
N PHE A 71 -11.34 -16.06 18.18
CA PHE A 71 -10.00 -16.64 18.04
C PHE A 71 -9.21 -16.61 19.36
N GLY A 72 -9.90 -16.53 20.50
CA GLY A 72 -9.28 -16.46 21.83
C GLY A 72 -8.77 -15.07 22.21
N VAL A 73 -8.40 -14.92 23.48
CA VAL A 73 -7.94 -13.64 24.05
C VAL A 73 -6.51 -13.34 23.60
N ARG A 74 -6.30 -12.17 22.98
CA ARG A 74 -4.96 -11.68 22.61
C ARG A 74 -4.45 -10.73 23.69
N GLY A 75 -3.31 -11.03 24.32
CA GLY A 75 -2.74 -10.22 25.42
C GLY A 75 -2.07 -8.90 25.02
N THR A 76 -2.22 -8.41 23.79
CA THR A 76 -1.58 -7.16 23.30
C THR A 76 -2.54 -5.97 23.36
N TYR A 77 -2.03 -4.74 23.34
CA TYR A 77 -2.86 -3.52 23.32
C TYR A 77 -3.70 -3.37 22.04
N SER A 78 -4.85 -2.70 22.17
CA SER A 78 -5.89 -2.57 21.14
C SER A 78 -5.71 -1.37 20.21
N LEU A 79 -5.26 -0.22 20.71
CA LEU A 79 -5.15 1.02 19.92
C LEU A 79 -3.71 1.25 19.39
N PRO A 80 -3.51 1.55 18.10
CA PRO A 80 -4.46 1.45 16.98
C PRO A 80 -4.60 0.02 16.45
N SER A 81 -5.65 -0.21 15.65
CA SER A 81 -5.82 -1.47 14.91
C SER A 81 -4.78 -1.59 13.79
N VAL A 82 -3.78 -2.44 13.98
CA VAL A 82 -2.70 -2.72 12.99
C VAL A 82 -3.28 -3.19 11.65
N HIS A 83 -4.35 -4.00 11.67
CA HIS A 83 -5.00 -4.46 10.44
C HIS A 83 -5.64 -3.30 9.68
N ALA A 84 -6.37 -2.41 10.39
CA ALA A 84 -6.92 -1.22 9.76
C ALA A 84 -5.79 -0.33 9.20
N THR A 85 -4.76 -0.08 10.00
CA THR A 85 -3.60 0.75 9.63
C THR A 85 -2.88 0.22 8.39
N ASN A 86 -2.56 -1.07 8.33
CA ASN A 86 -1.82 -1.64 7.20
C ASN A 86 -2.65 -1.62 5.90
N PHE A 87 -3.94 -1.97 5.96
CA PHE A 87 -4.78 -1.99 4.76
C PHE A 87 -5.08 -0.58 4.25
N PHE A 88 -5.37 0.38 5.14
CA PHE A 88 -5.53 1.78 4.73
C PHE A 88 -4.21 2.45 4.31
N ALA A 89 -3.05 1.96 4.75
CA ALA A 89 -1.75 2.40 4.24
C ALA A 89 -1.44 1.85 2.84
N ALA A 90 -1.88 0.63 2.53
CA ALA A 90 -1.70 0.03 1.20
C ALA A 90 -2.59 0.67 0.12
N ALA A 91 -3.84 1.01 0.46
CA ALA A 91 -4.86 1.41 -0.51
C ALA A 91 -4.48 2.63 -1.39
N PRO A 92 -3.92 3.75 -0.87
CA PRO A 92 -3.52 4.89 -1.70
C PRO A 92 -2.48 4.54 -2.77
N LEU A 93 -1.52 3.66 -2.44
CA LEU A 93 -0.45 3.27 -3.33
C LEU A 93 -0.96 2.28 -4.38
N LEU A 94 -1.70 1.25 -3.96
CA LEU A 94 -2.31 0.29 -4.87
C LEU A 94 -3.32 0.95 -5.82
N GLY A 95 -4.13 1.88 -5.32
CA GLY A 95 -5.05 2.67 -6.14
C GLY A 95 -4.35 3.62 -7.11
N THR A 96 -3.09 3.99 -6.85
CA THR A 96 -2.28 4.76 -7.82
C THR A 96 -1.83 3.88 -8.98
N VAL A 97 -1.46 2.63 -8.69
CA VAL A 97 -0.93 1.68 -9.70
C VAL A 97 -2.06 1.00 -10.49
N PHE A 98 -3.20 0.77 -9.83
CA PHE A 98 -4.42 0.22 -10.43
C PHE A 98 -5.61 1.15 -10.14
N PRO A 99 -5.77 2.27 -10.88
CA PRO A 99 -6.82 3.25 -10.63
C PRO A 99 -8.24 2.66 -10.64
N GLN A 100 -8.50 1.73 -11.56
CA GLN A 100 -9.79 1.04 -11.65
C GLN A 100 -10.09 0.16 -10.42
N GLY A 101 -9.06 -0.29 -9.71
CA GLY A 101 -9.17 -1.07 -8.48
C GLY A 101 -9.18 -0.24 -7.19
N ALA A 102 -9.05 1.09 -7.28
CA ALA A 102 -8.92 1.94 -6.09
C ALA A 102 -10.09 1.77 -5.10
N ALA A 103 -11.33 1.80 -5.61
CA ALA A 103 -12.52 1.59 -4.79
C ALA A 103 -12.52 0.20 -4.11
N ALA A 104 -12.07 -0.83 -4.82
CA ALA A 104 -11.98 -2.18 -4.27
C ALA A 104 -10.94 -2.27 -3.14
N PHE A 105 -9.79 -1.59 -3.24
CA PHE A 105 -8.78 -1.58 -2.19
C PHE A 105 -9.28 -0.88 -0.92
N TYR A 106 -9.95 0.27 -1.05
CA TYR A 106 -10.57 0.94 0.10
C TYR A 106 -11.74 0.13 0.68
N GLY A 107 -12.55 -0.50 -0.17
CA GLY A 107 -13.61 -1.40 0.26
C GLY A 107 -13.05 -2.59 1.05
N LEU A 108 -11.97 -3.21 0.57
CA LEU A 108 -11.27 -4.29 1.28
C LEU A 108 -10.70 -3.80 2.62
N ALA A 109 -10.10 -2.62 2.66
CA ALA A 109 -9.61 -2.03 3.92
C ALA A 109 -10.74 -1.83 4.92
N GLY A 110 -11.92 -1.38 4.46
CA GLY A 110 -13.14 -1.27 5.26
C GLY A 110 -13.65 -2.62 5.75
N LEU A 111 -13.72 -3.64 4.88
CA LEU A 111 -14.18 -4.98 5.24
C LEU A 111 -13.26 -5.65 6.28
N VAL A 112 -11.94 -5.54 6.10
CA VAL A 112 -10.96 -6.05 7.07
C VAL A 112 -11.10 -5.32 8.41
N SER A 113 -11.26 -4.00 8.36
CA SER A 113 -11.49 -3.15 9.51
C SER A 113 -12.74 -3.55 10.30
N LEU A 114 -13.89 -3.73 9.61
CA LEU A 114 -15.13 -4.20 10.20
C LEU A 114 -14.99 -5.60 10.79
N SER A 115 -14.24 -6.50 10.13
CA SER A 115 -13.99 -7.85 10.66
C SER A 115 -13.31 -7.81 12.03
N ARG A 116 -12.45 -6.81 12.30
CA ARG A 116 -11.74 -6.69 13.58
C ARG A 116 -12.66 -6.27 14.73
N VAL A 117 -13.69 -5.48 14.43
CA VAL A 117 -14.75 -5.14 15.38
C VAL A 117 -15.64 -6.36 15.60
N TYR A 118 -16.06 -7.02 14.53
CA TYR A 118 -16.96 -8.18 14.58
C TYR A 118 -16.40 -9.33 15.43
N VAL A 119 -15.10 -9.61 15.31
CA VAL A 119 -14.45 -10.69 16.09
C VAL A 119 -14.16 -10.30 17.55
N GLY A 120 -14.42 -9.05 17.95
CA GLY A 120 -14.19 -8.55 19.31
C GLY A 120 -12.72 -8.20 19.63
N ASP A 121 -11.85 -8.15 18.63
CA ASP A 121 -10.42 -7.86 18.83
C ASP A 121 -10.15 -6.37 19.07
N HIS A 122 -11.02 -5.50 18.56
CA HIS A 122 -10.83 -4.05 18.51
C HIS A 122 -12.16 -3.30 18.69
N TYR A 123 -12.11 -2.15 19.34
CA TYR A 123 -13.21 -1.21 19.38
C TYR A 123 -13.38 -0.49 18.03
N PRO A 124 -14.57 0.03 17.68
CA PRO A 124 -14.75 0.87 16.50
C PRO A 124 -13.77 2.05 16.43
N SER A 125 -13.48 2.68 17.57
CA SER A 125 -12.50 3.76 17.65
C SER A 125 -11.07 3.32 17.35
N ASP A 126 -10.69 2.07 17.65
CA ASP A 126 -9.35 1.56 17.31
C ASP A 126 -9.15 1.45 15.80
N VAL A 127 -10.23 1.08 15.12
CA VAL A 127 -10.29 0.90 13.67
C VAL A 127 -10.30 2.25 12.96
N VAL A 128 -11.07 3.23 13.47
CA VAL A 128 -11.05 4.61 12.93
C VAL A 128 -9.68 5.24 13.10
N ALA A 129 -9.10 5.20 14.30
CA ALA A 129 -7.75 5.73 14.55
C ALA A 129 -6.71 5.02 13.68
N GLY A 130 -6.82 3.70 13.57
CA GLY A 130 -5.95 2.90 12.71
C GLY A 130 -6.08 3.28 11.24
N GLY A 131 -7.30 3.50 10.74
CA GLY A 131 -7.56 3.93 9.36
C GLY A 131 -7.00 5.31 9.06
N ILE A 132 -7.20 6.29 9.94
CA ILE A 132 -6.62 7.64 9.81
C ILE A 132 -5.09 7.55 9.72
N LEU A 133 -4.46 6.86 10.67
CA LEU A 133 -3.01 6.67 10.67
C LEU A 133 -2.53 5.96 9.39
N GLY A 134 -3.25 4.92 8.97
CA GLY A 134 -2.98 4.17 7.75
C GLY A 134 -2.98 5.08 6.53
N LEU A 135 -4.03 5.90 6.35
CA LEU A 135 -4.12 6.84 5.24
C LEU A 135 -2.95 7.83 5.22
N LEU A 136 -2.57 8.40 6.38
CA LEU A 136 -1.43 9.32 6.47
C LEU A 136 -0.13 8.67 5.98
N ILE A 137 0.16 7.46 6.46
CA ILE A 137 1.34 6.68 6.06
C ILE A 137 1.26 6.28 4.58
N GLY A 138 0.08 5.87 4.11
CA GLY A 138 -0.16 5.48 2.73
C GLY A 138 0.02 6.63 1.74
N PHE A 139 -0.42 7.85 2.07
CA PHE A 139 -0.16 9.03 1.25
C PHE A 139 1.32 9.40 1.23
N LEU A 140 2.04 9.22 2.33
CA LEU A 140 3.50 9.38 2.36
C LEU A 140 4.19 8.32 1.47
N GLY A 141 3.78 7.06 1.56
CA GLY A 141 4.25 5.97 0.70
C GLY A 141 3.98 6.23 -0.78
N ARG A 142 2.77 6.72 -1.12
CA ARG A 142 2.41 7.16 -2.47
C ARG A 142 3.29 8.31 -2.97
N LYS A 143 3.57 9.30 -2.11
CA LYS A 143 4.49 10.40 -2.45
C LYS A 143 5.91 9.88 -2.72
N ALA A 144 6.39 8.95 -1.89
CA ALA A 144 7.68 8.29 -2.07
C ALA A 144 7.72 7.49 -3.38
N TYR A 145 6.66 6.75 -3.71
CA TYR A 145 6.50 6.04 -4.98
C TYR A 145 6.67 6.99 -6.17
N PHE A 146 5.92 8.09 -6.24
CA PHE A 146 6.05 9.04 -7.35
C PHE A 146 7.42 9.74 -7.42
N ARG A 147 8.10 9.90 -6.28
CA ARG A 147 9.46 10.43 -6.24
C ARG A 147 10.44 9.41 -6.82
N ALA A 148 10.36 8.15 -6.38
CA ALA A 148 11.19 7.06 -6.87
C ALA A 148 10.95 6.78 -8.35
N GLU A 149 9.69 6.73 -8.79
CA GLU A 149 9.32 6.55 -10.20
C GLU A 149 9.94 7.63 -11.07
N ARG A 150 9.84 8.91 -10.68
CA ARG A 150 10.44 10.02 -11.42
C ARG A 150 11.97 9.96 -11.44
N THR A 151 12.61 9.56 -10.35
CA THR A 151 14.07 9.47 -10.29
C THR A 151 14.62 8.28 -11.08
N ILE A 152 14.00 7.11 -10.94
CA ILE A 152 14.50 5.84 -11.51
C ILE A 152 14.12 5.70 -12.98
N LEU A 153 12.93 6.17 -13.39
CA LEU A 153 12.46 6.04 -14.77
C LEU A 153 12.72 7.28 -15.63
N ARG A 154 13.44 8.27 -15.11
CA ARG A 154 13.91 9.40 -15.92
C ARG A 154 14.75 8.86 -17.07
N ARG A 155 14.27 9.04 -18.31
CA ARG A 155 15.10 8.83 -19.51
C ARG A 155 16.28 9.81 -19.44
N PRO A 156 17.52 9.39 -19.77
CA PRO A 156 18.62 10.32 -19.96
C PRO A 156 18.19 11.39 -20.98
N ARG A 157 18.27 12.67 -20.60
CA ARG A 157 18.20 13.78 -21.58
C ARG A 157 19.47 13.69 -22.41
N GLY A 158 19.46 12.95 -23.51
CA GLY A 158 20.68 12.71 -24.29
C GLY A 158 20.49 12.12 -25.69
N ALA A 159 19.27 12.09 -26.22
CA ALA A 159 19.05 11.82 -27.64
C ALA A 159 18.30 13.01 -28.24
N HIS A 160 18.98 14.15 -28.32
CA HIS A 160 18.66 15.05 -29.42
C HIS A 160 18.95 14.25 -30.69
N PRO A 161 18.00 14.07 -31.61
CA PRO A 161 18.36 13.66 -32.96
C PRO A 161 19.36 14.71 -33.43
N GLU A 162 20.59 14.32 -33.79
CA GLU A 162 21.45 15.23 -34.51
C GLU A 162 20.64 15.82 -35.68
N PRO A 163 20.72 17.13 -35.92
CA PRO A 163 20.13 17.69 -37.12
C PRO A 163 20.71 16.92 -38.30
N ARG A 164 19.87 16.15 -39.01
CA ARG A 164 20.27 15.50 -40.26
C ARG A 164 20.82 16.61 -41.15
N SER A 165 22.13 16.59 -41.39
CA SER A 165 22.74 17.39 -42.45
C SER A 165 22.02 17.01 -43.75
N VAL A 166 21.20 17.92 -44.27
CA VAL A 166 20.53 17.75 -45.55
C VAL A 166 21.62 17.66 -46.62
N PRO A 167 21.78 16.52 -47.33
CA PRO A 167 22.75 16.44 -48.41
C PRO A 167 22.21 17.25 -49.59
N GLY A 168 22.97 18.27 -50.00
CA GLY A 168 22.90 18.84 -51.35
C GLY A 168 21.79 19.88 -51.58
N GLU A 169 21.97 21.07 -51.03
CA GLU A 169 21.46 22.27 -51.71
C GLU A 169 22.42 22.58 -52.86
N ALA A 170 22.07 22.09 -54.06
CA ALA A 170 22.77 22.45 -55.28
C ALA A 170 22.60 23.96 -55.51
N ALA A 171 23.72 24.68 -55.48
CA ALA A 171 23.76 26.10 -55.78
C ALA A 171 23.21 26.35 -57.20
N PRO A 172 22.30 27.32 -57.40
CA PRO A 172 21.90 27.73 -58.74
C PRO A 172 23.06 28.50 -59.38
N SER A 173 23.76 27.86 -60.32
CA SER A 173 24.64 28.58 -61.23
C SER A 173 23.76 29.42 -62.16
N GLY A 174 23.72 30.73 -61.90
CA GLY A 174 23.06 31.71 -62.75
C GLY A 174 23.65 31.71 -64.17
N GLY A 175 22.79 32.01 -65.15
CA GLY A 175 23.15 32.27 -66.55
C GLY A 175 23.90 33.60 -66.72
N PRO A 176 23.82 34.28 -67.88
CA PRO A 176 22.98 34.04 -69.07
C PRO A 176 23.60 33.13 -70.15
#